data_AF-A0A502FW14-F1
#
_entry.id   AF-A0A502FW14-F1
#
_cell.length_a   1.000
_cell.length_b   1.000
_cell.length_c   1.000
_cell.angle_alpha   90.00
_cell.angle_beta   90.00
_cell.angle_gamma   90.00
#
_symmetry.space_group_name_H-M   'P 1'
#
loop_
_entity.id
_entity.type
_entity.pdbx_description
1 polymer ?
#
loop_
_entity_poly.entity_id
_entity_poly.type
_entity_poly.pdbx_seq_one_letter_code
_entity_poly.pdbx_strand_id
1 'polypeptide(L)'
;MAVVRAIAWHLRVGGGWRALPSGMPTVYGWFRRWQSLGLFERMMHDLAQLRRRAVGRRPQPRLAIIDTQTVKCLPVRGACGYDAAKRVALVDAEGHWLAVAVVPASVQERDTLTALDDGKAAWPRLRVAILDGAFTAERCQVWSNLHGMRHEIVTRTPGQKGFALLPRRWVVERSFGWLTHWDGLLRDRAGRLDVATARIECAAVFAATEALINPA
;
A
#
# COMPACT_ATOMS: atom_id res chain seq x y z
N MET A 1 17.42 -6.48 17.15
CA MET A 1 17.08 -7.56 16.18
C MET A 1 15.86 -8.40 16.55
N ALA A 2 15.65 -8.78 17.82
CA ALA A 2 14.57 -9.69 18.20
C ALA A 2 13.15 -9.19 17.86
N VAL A 3 12.86 -7.89 18.11
CA VAL A 3 11.56 -7.26 17.79
C VAL A 3 11.27 -7.27 16.28
N VAL A 4 12.24 -6.94 15.44
CA VAL A 4 12.08 -6.92 13.97
C VAL A 4 11.77 -8.32 13.44
N ARG A 5 12.48 -9.36 13.93
CA ARG A 5 12.20 -10.75 13.55
C ARG A 5 10.79 -11.18 13.97
N ALA A 6 10.35 -10.78 15.15
CA ALA A 6 8.99 -11.08 15.62
C ALA A 6 7.91 -10.38 14.77
N ILE A 7 8.14 -9.14 14.33
CA ILE A 7 7.25 -8.44 13.38
C ILE A 7 7.24 -9.15 12.03
N ALA A 8 8.40 -9.50 11.49
CA ALA A 8 8.49 -10.23 10.22
C ALA A 8 7.74 -11.56 10.29
N TRP A 9 7.90 -12.33 11.38
CA TRP A 9 7.14 -13.55 11.61
C TRP A 9 5.62 -13.29 11.70
N HIS A 10 5.19 -12.26 12.44
CA HIS A 10 3.79 -11.87 12.53
C HIS A 10 3.18 -11.54 11.16
N LEU A 11 3.89 -10.79 10.32
CA LEU A 11 3.42 -10.43 8.98
C LEU A 11 3.45 -11.61 8.01
N ARG A 12 4.47 -12.47 8.11
CA ARG A 12 4.67 -13.61 7.21
C ARG A 12 3.70 -14.75 7.48
N VAL A 13 3.54 -15.14 8.75
CA VAL A 13 2.75 -16.31 9.18
C VAL A 13 1.35 -15.91 9.65
N GLY A 14 1.19 -14.67 10.13
CA GLY A 14 -0.09 -14.20 10.63
C GLY A 14 -0.43 -14.61 12.07
N GLY A 15 0.51 -15.18 12.82
CA GLY A 15 0.30 -15.50 14.24
C GLY A 15 0.03 -14.25 15.09
N GLY A 16 -0.82 -14.35 16.11
CA GLY A 16 -1.18 -13.19 16.94
C GLY A 16 0.00 -12.60 17.71
N TRP A 17 0.00 -11.28 17.95
CA TRP A 17 1.07 -10.61 18.72
C TRP A 17 1.29 -11.21 20.12
N ARG A 18 0.24 -11.77 20.73
CA ARG A 18 0.28 -12.42 22.05
C ARG A 18 0.71 -13.90 22.01
N ALA A 19 0.81 -14.48 20.81
CA ALA A 19 1.30 -15.84 20.63
C ALA A 19 2.84 -15.91 20.49
N LEU A 20 3.51 -14.76 20.59
CA LEU A 20 4.98 -14.69 20.62
C LEU A 20 5.51 -15.25 21.96
N PRO A 21 6.69 -15.89 21.97
CA PRO A 21 7.31 -16.40 23.20
C PRO A 21 7.44 -15.34 24.30
N SER A 22 7.27 -15.74 25.56
CA SER A 22 7.40 -14.86 26.73
C SER A 22 8.81 -14.25 26.85
N GLY A 23 8.91 -13.04 27.43
CA GLY A 23 10.20 -12.36 27.68
C GLY A 23 10.60 -11.27 26.66
N MET A 24 9.76 -10.96 25.68
CA MET A 24 9.96 -9.81 24.79
C MET A 24 9.22 -8.57 25.31
N PRO A 25 9.77 -7.34 25.19
CA PRO A 25 8.94 -6.12 25.25
C PRO A 25 7.75 -6.29 24.32
N THR A 26 6.59 -5.68 24.60
CA THR A 26 5.41 -5.92 23.74
C THR A 26 5.77 -5.53 22.30
N VAL A 27 5.94 -6.54 21.43
CA VAL A 27 6.37 -6.33 20.03
C VAL A 27 5.38 -5.41 19.33
N TYR A 28 4.11 -5.53 19.70
CA TYR A 28 3.05 -4.60 19.33
C TYR A 28 3.30 -3.15 19.81
N GLY A 29 3.77 -2.94 21.06
CA GLY A 29 4.09 -1.61 21.57
C GLY A 29 5.23 -0.94 20.79
N TRP A 30 6.29 -1.68 20.46
CA TRP A 30 7.35 -1.19 19.56
C TRP A 30 6.83 -0.90 18.16
N PHE A 31 6.06 -1.82 17.57
CA PHE A 31 5.44 -1.63 16.26
C PHE A 31 4.59 -0.36 16.23
N ARG A 32 3.74 -0.15 17.25
CA ARG A 32 2.92 1.06 17.41
C ARG A 32 3.75 2.32 17.54
N ARG A 33 4.86 2.28 18.30
CA ARG A 33 5.77 3.43 18.42
C ARG A 33 6.44 3.77 17.09
N TRP A 34 6.88 2.78 16.34
CA TRP A 34 7.48 3.00 15.02
C TRP A 34 6.46 3.49 13.99
N GLN A 35 5.24 2.95 14.04
CA GLN A 35 4.11 3.43 13.25
C GLN A 35 3.77 4.88 13.56
N SER A 36 3.65 5.27 14.84
CA SER A 36 3.35 6.65 15.21
C SER A 36 4.46 7.64 14.84
N LEU A 37 5.69 7.15 14.68
CA LEU A 37 6.80 7.93 14.20
C LEU A 37 6.86 7.98 12.66
N GLY A 38 5.98 7.32 11.91
CA GLY A 38 6.03 7.23 10.44
C GLY A 38 7.26 6.49 9.92
N LEU A 39 7.84 5.57 10.71
CA LEU A 39 9.10 4.91 10.35
C LEU A 39 8.94 4.03 9.10
N PHE A 40 7.88 3.23 9.04
CA PHE A 40 7.68 2.26 7.96
C PHE A 40 7.44 2.96 6.62
N GLU A 41 6.59 3.98 6.59
CA GLU A 41 6.39 4.84 5.42
C GLU A 41 7.71 5.46 4.92
N ARG A 42 8.50 6.09 5.79
CA ARG A 42 9.80 6.67 5.37
C ARG A 42 10.75 5.63 4.81
N MET A 43 10.88 4.47 5.46
CA MET A 43 11.71 3.38 4.96
C MET A 43 11.20 2.83 3.61
N MET A 44 9.88 2.73 3.43
CA MET A 44 9.27 2.32 2.17
C MET A 44 9.64 3.32 1.06
N HIS A 45 9.60 4.62 1.33
CA HIS A 45 10.01 5.65 0.37
C HIS A 45 11.49 5.55 0.00
N ASP A 46 12.37 5.43 0.99
CA ASP A 46 13.81 5.33 0.76
C ASP A 46 14.16 4.08 -0.06
N LEU A 47 13.54 2.94 0.26
CA LEU A 47 13.72 1.70 -0.47
C LEU A 47 13.17 1.77 -1.89
N ALA A 48 12.03 2.41 -2.12
CA ALA A 48 11.52 2.66 -3.46
C ALA A 48 12.54 3.48 -4.29
N GLN A 49 13.13 4.54 -3.71
CA GLN A 49 14.16 5.33 -4.38
C GLN A 49 15.42 4.49 -4.69
N LEU A 50 15.88 3.66 -3.75
CA LEU A 50 17.04 2.80 -3.94
C LEU A 50 16.79 1.75 -5.03
N ARG A 51 15.64 1.09 -5.02
CA ARG A 51 15.27 0.09 -6.05
C ARG A 51 15.18 0.71 -7.43
N ARG A 52 14.64 1.92 -7.55
CA ARG A 52 14.62 2.66 -8.81
C ARG A 52 16.05 2.95 -9.31
N ARG A 53 16.96 3.39 -8.44
CA ARG A 53 18.37 3.61 -8.81
C ARG A 53 19.04 2.32 -9.27
N ALA A 54 18.79 1.21 -8.59
CA ALA A 54 19.38 -0.09 -8.91
C ALA A 54 19.06 -0.57 -10.35
N VAL A 55 17.91 -0.15 -10.90
CA VAL A 55 17.50 -0.46 -12.28
C VAL A 55 17.70 0.72 -13.25
N GLY A 56 18.57 1.67 -12.92
CA GLY A 56 18.91 2.81 -13.78
C GLY A 56 17.79 3.85 -13.94
N ARG A 57 16.77 3.83 -13.08
CA ARG A 57 15.66 4.79 -13.10
C ARG A 57 15.93 5.95 -12.16
N ARG A 58 15.35 7.12 -12.47
CA ARG A 58 15.40 8.29 -11.57
C ARG A 58 14.73 7.94 -10.23
N PRO A 59 15.29 8.34 -9.08
CA PRO A 59 14.76 7.97 -7.76
C PRO A 59 13.33 8.47 -7.53
N GLN A 60 13.03 9.65 -8.06
CA GLN A 60 11.71 10.28 -8.00
C GLN A 60 10.93 9.99 -9.29
N PRO A 61 9.86 9.18 -9.24
CA PRO A 61 9.04 8.83 -10.41
C PRO A 61 8.24 10.03 -10.93
N ARG A 62 7.77 9.91 -12.17
CA ARG A 62 6.84 10.87 -12.79
C ARG A 62 5.42 10.31 -12.98
N LEU A 63 5.27 9.00 -12.90
CA LEU A 63 4.03 8.28 -13.08
C LEU A 63 3.67 7.57 -11.77
N ALA A 64 2.43 7.74 -11.36
CA ALA A 64 1.78 6.96 -10.32
C ALA A 64 0.62 6.16 -10.91
N ILE A 65 0.40 4.97 -10.38
CA ILE A 65 -0.77 4.13 -10.67
C ILE A 65 -1.48 3.94 -9.34
N ILE A 66 -2.76 4.29 -9.31
CA ILE A 66 -3.56 4.28 -8.09
C ILE A 66 -4.73 3.33 -8.28
N ASP A 67 -4.93 2.46 -7.30
CA ASP A 67 -6.06 1.55 -7.27
C ASP A 67 -6.42 1.19 -5.83
N THR A 68 -7.59 0.60 -5.67
CA THR A 68 -8.10 0.10 -4.39
C THR A 68 -8.23 -1.42 -4.42
N GLN A 69 -8.09 -2.03 -3.25
CA GLN A 69 -8.41 -3.43 -3.06
C GLN A 69 -9.20 -3.62 -1.77
N THR A 70 -10.28 -4.38 -1.84
CA THR A 70 -11.02 -4.80 -0.64
C THR A 70 -10.18 -5.76 0.19
N VAL A 71 -10.17 -5.54 1.51
CA VAL A 71 -9.48 -6.36 2.50
C VAL A 71 -10.53 -7.01 3.39
N LYS A 72 -10.46 -8.33 3.53
CA LYS A 72 -11.33 -9.06 4.47
C LYS A 72 -10.90 -8.73 5.90
N CYS A 73 -11.83 -8.42 6.77
CA CYS A 73 -11.57 -8.16 8.18
C CYS A 73 -11.98 -9.36 9.03
N LEU A 74 -11.23 -9.65 10.07
CA LEU A 74 -11.74 -10.48 11.16
C LEU A 74 -12.75 -9.67 11.97
N PRO A 75 -13.74 -10.32 12.63
CA PRO A 75 -14.66 -9.64 13.53
C PRO A 75 -13.89 -9.17 14.77
N VAL A 76 -13.35 -7.96 14.70
CA VAL A 76 -12.62 -7.29 15.77
C VAL A 76 -13.24 -5.90 15.99
N ARG A 77 -13.22 -5.42 17.23
CA ARG A 77 -13.72 -4.06 17.52
C ARG A 77 -12.89 -3.02 16.77
N GLY A 78 -13.56 -2.03 16.17
CA GLY A 78 -12.93 -0.86 15.56
C GLY A 78 -13.54 -0.50 14.21
N ALA A 79 -12.86 0.38 13.45
CA ALA A 79 -13.40 0.99 12.23
C ALA A 79 -13.63 0.02 11.06
N CYS A 80 -13.05 -1.19 11.15
CA CYS A 80 -13.36 -2.29 10.23
C CYS A 80 -14.72 -2.94 10.53
N GLY A 81 -15.23 -2.89 11.77
CA GLY A 81 -16.56 -3.41 12.12
C GLY A 81 -16.82 -4.86 11.69
N TYR A 82 -18.08 -5.14 11.32
CA TYR A 82 -18.48 -6.38 10.61
C TYR A 82 -18.11 -6.36 9.13
N ASP A 83 -17.90 -5.16 8.58
CA ASP A 83 -17.66 -4.95 7.16
C ASP A 83 -16.19 -5.20 6.79
N ALA A 84 -15.92 -5.21 5.49
CA ALA A 84 -14.56 -5.24 4.98
C ALA A 84 -13.82 -3.92 5.29
N ALA A 85 -12.56 -3.82 4.88
CA ALA A 85 -11.87 -2.55 4.71
C ALA A 85 -11.47 -2.38 3.25
N LYS A 86 -11.06 -1.18 2.86
CA LYS A 86 -10.45 -0.94 1.55
C LYS A 86 -9.03 -0.43 1.76
N ARG A 87 -8.07 -1.00 1.05
CA ARG A 87 -6.74 -0.40 0.92
C ARG A 87 -6.68 0.37 -0.38
N VAL A 88 -6.20 1.60 -0.33
CA VAL A 88 -5.87 2.41 -1.49
C VAL A 88 -4.35 2.51 -1.57
N ALA A 89 -3.79 2.30 -2.75
CA ALA A 89 -2.35 2.27 -2.95
C ALA A 89 -1.94 3.18 -4.11
N LEU A 90 -0.81 3.84 -3.95
CA LEU A 90 -0.12 4.59 -4.98
C LEU A 90 1.22 3.89 -5.25
N VAL A 91 1.42 3.42 -6.47
CA VAL A 91 2.66 2.73 -6.90
C VAL A 91 3.27 3.39 -8.12
N ASP A 92 4.57 3.21 -8.34
CA ASP A 92 5.23 3.67 -9.57
C ASP A 92 5.05 2.69 -10.74
N ALA A 93 5.63 3.03 -11.90
CA ALA A 93 5.56 2.22 -13.12
C ALA A 93 6.23 0.84 -13.00
N GLU A 94 7.07 0.65 -11.99
CA GLU A 94 7.82 -0.56 -11.70
C GLU A 94 7.10 -1.40 -10.60
N GLY A 95 6.08 -0.84 -9.95
CA GLY A 95 5.29 -1.47 -8.89
C GLY A 95 5.84 -1.25 -7.48
N HIS A 96 6.76 -0.30 -7.29
CA HIS A 96 7.21 0.09 -5.97
C HIS A 96 6.09 0.87 -5.25
N TRP A 97 5.85 0.50 -4.00
CA TRP A 97 4.92 1.20 -3.12
C TRP A 97 5.43 2.61 -2.82
N LEU A 98 4.64 3.62 -3.17
CA LEU A 98 4.94 5.03 -2.93
C LEU A 98 4.08 5.62 -1.82
N ALA A 99 2.83 5.18 -1.67
CA ALA A 99 1.96 5.50 -0.55
C ALA A 99 0.87 4.42 -0.43
N VAL A 100 0.35 4.21 0.77
CA VAL A 100 -0.76 3.29 1.01
C VAL A 100 -1.59 3.78 2.20
N ALA A 101 -2.89 3.57 2.14
CA ALA A 101 -3.77 3.78 3.28
C ALA A 101 -4.86 2.69 3.33
N VAL A 102 -5.31 2.38 4.54
CA VAL A 102 -6.49 1.54 4.77
C VAL A 102 -7.61 2.42 5.29
N VAL A 103 -8.78 2.32 4.66
CA VAL A 103 -9.99 3.07 5.00
C VAL A 103 -11.15 2.12 5.29
N PRO A 104 -12.20 2.56 6.00
CA PRO A 104 -13.41 1.74 6.19
C PRO A 104 -14.02 1.31 4.85
N ALA A 105 -14.70 0.16 4.79
CA ALA A 105 -15.38 -0.27 3.56
C ALA A 105 -16.49 0.68 3.09
N SER A 106 -17.07 1.47 4.00
CA SER A 106 -18.08 2.47 3.66
C SER A 106 -17.55 3.62 2.81
N VAL A 107 -16.22 3.83 2.79
CA VAL A 107 -15.60 4.84 1.94
C VAL A 107 -15.67 4.35 0.50
N GLN A 108 -16.28 5.15 -0.37
CA GLN A 108 -16.39 4.86 -1.79
C GLN A 108 -15.03 5.09 -2.45
N GLU A 109 -14.74 4.37 -3.54
CA GLU A 109 -13.47 4.39 -4.26
C GLU A 109 -13.03 5.83 -4.57
N ARG A 110 -13.98 6.64 -5.07
CA ARG A 110 -13.81 8.07 -5.38
C ARG A 110 -13.41 8.97 -4.20
N ASP A 111 -13.61 8.53 -2.96
CA ASP A 111 -13.30 9.29 -1.74
C ASP A 111 -12.02 8.81 -1.06
N THR A 112 -11.44 7.70 -1.52
CA THR A 112 -10.23 7.10 -0.91
C THR A 112 -8.95 7.90 -1.13
N LEU A 113 -8.88 8.72 -2.19
CA LEU A 113 -7.64 9.37 -2.62
C LEU A 113 -7.07 10.34 -1.58
N THR A 114 -7.92 11.02 -0.82
CA THR A 114 -7.50 11.95 0.25
C THR A 114 -6.69 11.24 1.35
N ALA A 115 -6.91 9.94 1.55
CA ALA A 115 -6.13 9.15 2.49
C ALA A 115 -4.66 8.97 2.06
N LEU A 116 -4.30 9.31 0.82
CA LEU A 116 -2.93 9.28 0.30
C LEU A 116 -2.22 10.64 0.36
N ASP A 117 -2.84 11.71 0.88
CA ASP A 117 -2.29 13.08 0.81
C ASP A 117 -0.88 13.18 1.41
N ASP A 118 -0.69 12.67 2.62
CA ASP A 118 0.60 12.72 3.33
C ASP A 118 1.69 11.93 2.59
N GLY A 119 1.38 10.70 2.19
CA GLY A 119 2.33 9.87 1.45
C GLY A 119 2.66 10.43 0.07
N LYS A 120 1.66 11.03 -0.62
CA LYS A 120 1.84 11.69 -1.91
C LYS A 120 2.74 12.93 -1.81
N ALA A 121 2.75 13.63 -0.67
CA ALA A 121 3.60 14.80 -0.46
C ALA A 121 5.10 14.48 -0.56
N ALA A 122 5.51 13.24 -0.24
CA ALA A 122 6.89 12.76 -0.39
C ALA A 122 7.36 12.62 -1.85
N TRP A 123 6.44 12.71 -2.81
CA TRP A 123 6.68 12.47 -4.24
C TRP A 123 6.30 13.68 -5.12
N PRO A 124 7.02 14.82 -4.98
CA PRO A 124 6.68 16.08 -5.67
C PRO A 124 6.97 16.06 -7.18
N ARG A 125 7.67 15.04 -7.70
CA ARG A 125 7.98 14.90 -9.13
C ARG A 125 6.94 14.11 -9.92
N LEU A 126 5.94 13.52 -9.26
CA LEU A 126 4.81 12.89 -9.93
C LEU A 126 4.05 13.92 -10.78
N ARG A 127 3.66 13.51 -11.99
CA ARG A 127 2.99 14.37 -12.98
C ARG A 127 1.81 13.70 -13.65
N VAL A 128 1.70 12.38 -13.55
CA VAL A 128 0.59 11.61 -14.11
C VAL A 128 0.12 10.62 -13.07
N ALA A 129 -1.19 10.58 -12.84
CA ALA A 129 -1.86 9.54 -12.07
C ALA A 129 -2.73 8.73 -13.03
N ILE A 130 -2.43 7.44 -13.17
CA ILE A 130 -3.28 6.47 -13.86
C ILE A 130 -4.21 5.85 -12.83
N LEU A 131 -5.51 5.93 -13.09
CA LEU A 131 -6.56 5.31 -12.28
C LEU A 131 -7.53 4.53 -13.18
N ASP A 132 -8.39 3.73 -12.57
CA ASP A 132 -9.38 2.97 -13.31
C ASP A 132 -10.76 3.64 -13.37
N GLY A 133 -11.74 2.97 -13.99
CA GLY A 133 -13.10 3.48 -14.16
C GLY A 133 -13.85 3.80 -12.87
N ALA A 134 -13.40 3.33 -11.69
CA ALA A 134 -14.02 3.65 -10.41
C ALA A 134 -13.68 5.08 -9.93
N PHE A 135 -12.67 5.72 -10.51
CA PHE A 135 -12.18 7.05 -10.12
C PHE A 135 -12.58 8.18 -11.07
N THR A 136 -13.67 8.02 -11.83
CA THR A 136 -14.15 9.00 -12.83
C THR A 136 -14.82 10.25 -12.25
N ALA A 137 -15.10 10.28 -10.94
CA ALA A 137 -15.75 11.41 -10.30
C ALA A 137 -14.87 12.67 -10.35
N GLU A 138 -15.50 13.85 -10.50
CA GLU A 138 -14.82 15.16 -10.58
C GLU A 138 -13.83 15.38 -9.43
N ARG A 139 -14.20 14.99 -8.20
CA ARG A 139 -13.33 15.09 -7.02
C ARG A 139 -11.99 14.36 -7.17
N CYS A 140 -11.93 13.25 -7.92
CA CYS A 140 -10.69 12.53 -8.19
C CYS A 140 -9.77 13.30 -9.13
N GLN A 141 -10.36 13.97 -10.13
CA GLN A 141 -9.64 14.86 -11.02
C GLN A 141 -9.13 16.09 -10.27
N VAL A 142 -9.97 16.70 -9.42
CA VAL A 142 -9.58 17.81 -8.55
C VAL A 142 -8.42 17.41 -7.64
N TRP A 143 -8.51 16.26 -6.96
CA TRP A 143 -7.42 15.74 -6.13
C TRP A 143 -6.12 15.58 -6.92
N SER A 144 -6.18 15.01 -8.13
CA SER A 144 -5.01 14.84 -8.99
C SER A 144 -4.38 16.20 -9.36
N ASN A 145 -5.22 17.17 -9.74
CA ASN A 145 -4.80 18.52 -10.11
C ASN A 145 -4.15 19.27 -8.94
N LEU A 146 -4.74 19.19 -7.73
CA LEU A 146 -4.19 19.77 -6.51
C LEU A 146 -2.78 19.22 -6.20
N HIS A 147 -2.54 17.95 -6.50
CA HIS A 147 -1.25 17.29 -6.34
C HIS A 147 -0.31 17.42 -7.56
N GLY A 148 -0.67 18.26 -8.54
CA GLY A 148 0.14 18.53 -9.74
C GLY A 148 0.24 17.35 -10.71
N MET A 149 -0.75 16.46 -10.70
CA MET A 149 -0.82 15.28 -11.55
C MET A 149 -1.95 15.39 -12.57
N ARG A 150 -1.66 15.08 -13.83
CA ARG A 150 -2.68 14.83 -14.84
C ARG A 150 -3.43 13.54 -14.49
N HIS A 151 -4.75 13.65 -14.41
CA HIS A 151 -5.66 12.54 -14.16
C HIS A 151 -5.92 11.75 -15.45
N GLU A 152 -5.48 10.50 -15.50
CA GLU A 152 -5.69 9.60 -16.65
C GLU A 152 -6.51 8.39 -16.22
N ILE A 153 -7.72 8.25 -16.76
CA ILE A 153 -8.55 7.07 -16.55
C ILE A 153 -8.26 6.04 -17.64
N VAL A 154 -7.91 4.83 -17.22
CA VAL A 154 -7.74 3.67 -18.09
C VAL A 154 -8.93 2.74 -17.91
N THR A 155 -9.86 2.80 -18.87
CA THR A 155 -11.02 1.90 -18.95
C THR A 155 -10.83 0.84 -20.04
N ARG A 156 -11.61 -0.24 -19.97
CA ARG A 156 -11.73 -1.19 -21.07
C ARG A 156 -12.38 -0.49 -22.27
N THR A 157 -11.85 -0.73 -23.47
CA THR A 157 -12.46 -0.26 -24.71
C THR A 157 -13.86 -0.87 -24.85
N PRO A 158 -14.92 -0.07 -25.08
CA PRO A 158 -16.27 -0.59 -25.27
C PRO A 158 -16.30 -1.61 -26.42
N GLY A 159 -16.84 -2.80 -26.19
CA GLY A 159 -16.95 -3.88 -27.18
C GLY A 159 -15.80 -4.91 -27.18
N GLN A 160 -14.78 -4.76 -26.33
CA GLN A 160 -13.68 -5.71 -26.25
C GLN A 160 -14.10 -7.02 -25.55
N LYS A 161 -14.18 -8.11 -26.32
CA LYS A 161 -14.40 -9.48 -25.80
C LYS A 161 -13.04 -10.09 -25.40
N GLY A 162 -12.92 -10.56 -24.16
CA GLY A 162 -11.71 -11.21 -23.63
C GLY A 162 -10.83 -10.32 -22.74
N PHE A 163 -9.68 -10.85 -22.32
CA PHE A 163 -8.71 -10.12 -21.51
C PHE A 163 -7.98 -9.07 -22.37
N ALA A 164 -8.10 -7.81 -21.96
CA ALA A 164 -7.40 -6.68 -22.56
C ALA A 164 -6.30 -6.23 -21.61
N LEU A 165 -5.04 -6.25 -22.04
CA LEU A 165 -3.96 -5.67 -21.25
C LEU A 165 -4.14 -4.14 -21.25
N LEU A 166 -4.72 -3.61 -20.18
CA LEU A 166 -4.80 -2.17 -19.96
C LEU A 166 -3.40 -1.64 -19.65
N PRO A 167 -2.87 -0.66 -20.41
CA PRO A 167 -1.50 -0.19 -20.23
C PRO A 167 -1.24 0.17 -18.76
N ARG A 168 -0.30 -0.54 -18.14
CA ARG A 168 0.23 -0.31 -16.79
C ARG A 168 -0.75 -0.50 -15.62
N ARG A 169 -2.06 -0.66 -15.81
CA ARG A 169 -3.01 -0.95 -14.70
C ARG A 169 -2.64 -2.20 -13.91
N TRP A 170 -2.22 -3.26 -14.59
CA TRP A 170 -1.86 -4.53 -13.95
C TRP A 170 -0.68 -4.42 -12.96
N VAL A 171 0.07 -3.31 -12.97
CA VAL A 171 1.24 -3.12 -12.09
C VAL A 171 0.82 -2.99 -10.63
N VAL A 172 -0.20 -2.17 -10.32
CA VAL A 172 -0.70 -2.02 -8.94
C VAL A 172 -1.43 -3.28 -8.48
N GLU A 173 -2.18 -3.93 -9.38
CA GLU A 173 -2.82 -5.22 -9.12
C GLU A 173 -1.78 -6.30 -8.78
N ARG A 174 -0.65 -6.34 -9.50
CA ARG A 174 0.49 -7.20 -9.16
C ARG A 174 1.09 -6.85 -7.81
N SER A 175 1.29 -5.56 -7.50
CA SER A 175 1.80 -5.12 -6.20
C SER A 175 0.89 -5.59 -5.06
N PHE A 176 -0.44 -5.52 -5.23
CA PHE A 176 -1.39 -6.14 -4.31
C PHE A 176 -1.25 -7.67 -4.27
N GLY A 177 -1.11 -8.32 -5.43
CA GLY A 177 -0.91 -9.76 -5.54
C GLY A 177 0.29 -10.26 -4.74
N TRP A 178 1.39 -9.49 -4.68
CA TRP A 178 2.58 -9.85 -3.90
C TRP A 178 2.35 -9.82 -2.38
N LEU A 179 1.33 -9.11 -1.90
CA LEU A 179 0.94 -9.15 -0.48
C LEU A 179 0.41 -10.54 -0.07
N THR A 180 0.02 -11.40 -1.03
CA THR A 180 -0.41 -12.77 -0.72
C THR A 180 0.72 -13.65 -0.18
N HIS A 181 1.98 -13.27 -0.40
CA HIS A 181 3.13 -13.92 0.25
C HIS A 181 3.26 -13.56 1.74
N TRP A 182 2.38 -12.71 2.27
CA TRP A 182 2.36 -12.27 3.66
C TRP A 182 1.03 -12.68 4.30
N ASP A 183 0.95 -13.90 4.84
CA ASP A 183 -0.31 -14.47 5.37
C ASP A 183 -0.93 -13.62 6.48
N GLY A 184 -0.11 -12.83 7.18
CA GLY A 184 -0.57 -11.84 8.14
C GLY A 184 -1.47 -10.76 7.53
N LEU A 185 -1.33 -10.46 6.24
CA LEU A 185 -2.06 -9.41 5.53
C LEU A 185 -3.29 -9.91 4.76
N LEU A 186 -3.53 -11.23 4.71
CA LEU A 186 -4.70 -11.81 4.03
C LEU A 186 -6.02 -11.39 4.69
N ARG A 187 -5.99 -11.12 5.99
CA ARG A 187 -7.12 -10.55 6.73
C ARG A 187 -6.62 -9.42 7.62
N ASP A 188 -7.35 -8.32 7.70
CA ASP A 188 -7.09 -7.36 8.77
C ASP A 188 -7.50 -7.97 10.11
N ARG A 189 -6.55 -7.93 11.05
CA ARG A 189 -6.71 -8.44 12.41
C ARG A 189 -6.54 -7.34 13.45
N ALA A 190 -6.21 -6.12 13.02
CA ALA A 190 -5.83 -5.04 13.92
C ALA A 190 -7.03 -4.28 14.48
N GLY A 191 -8.13 -4.18 13.71
CA GLY A 191 -9.29 -3.35 14.07
C GLY A 191 -8.99 -1.84 14.04
N ARG A 192 -7.79 -1.48 13.63
CA ARG A 192 -7.26 -0.12 13.58
C ARG A 192 -6.64 0.12 12.22
N LEU A 193 -7.18 1.09 11.49
CA LEU A 193 -6.79 1.40 10.12
C LEU A 193 -5.35 1.90 10.02
N ASP A 194 -4.89 2.67 11.00
CA ASP A 194 -3.50 3.14 11.10
C ASP A 194 -2.51 1.96 11.28
N VAL A 195 -2.87 0.96 12.08
CA VAL A 195 -2.11 -0.29 12.21
C VAL A 195 -2.16 -1.10 10.92
N ALA A 196 -3.34 -1.24 10.31
CA ALA A 196 -3.50 -2.00 9.08
C ALA A 196 -2.63 -1.42 7.94
N THR A 197 -2.61 -0.09 7.82
CA THR A 197 -1.75 0.66 6.89
C THR A 197 -0.27 0.37 7.16
N ALA A 198 0.18 0.57 8.40
CA ALA A 198 1.58 0.36 8.77
C ALA A 198 2.05 -1.10 8.59
N ARG A 199 1.15 -2.08 8.71
CA ARG A 199 1.47 -3.49 8.44
C ARG A 199 1.79 -3.70 6.96
N ILE A 200 1.11 -3.00 6.05
CA ILE A 200 1.40 -3.04 4.61
C ILE A 200 2.71 -2.35 4.31
N GLU A 201 2.95 -1.15 4.87
CA GLU A 201 4.23 -0.43 4.72
C GLU A 201 5.40 -1.29 5.21
N CYS A 202 5.28 -1.92 6.38
CA CYS A 202 6.33 -2.77 6.94
C CYS A 202 6.59 -4.02 6.07
N ALA A 203 5.55 -4.65 5.52
CA ALA A 203 5.72 -5.74 4.56
C ALA A 203 6.38 -5.26 3.25
N ALA A 204 6.01 -4.07 2.75
CA ALA A 204 6.65 -3.47 1.58
C ALA A 204 8.14 -3.18 1.84
N VAL A 205 8.50 -2.71 3.04
CA VAL A 205 9.89 -2.53 3.49
C VAL A 205 10.66 -3.85 3.45
N PHE A 206 10.13 -4.93 4.02
CA PHE A 206 10.80 -6.22 4.01
C PHE A 206 10.96 -6.77 2.58
N ALA A 207 9.90 -6.75 1.78
CA ALA A 207 9.95 -7.21 0.39
C ALA A 207 10.93 -6.39 -0.46
N ALA A 208 10.96 -5.07 -0.29
CA ALA A 208 11.88 -4.20 -1.02
C ALA A 208 13.34 -4.40 -0.58
N THR A 209 13.58 -4.64 0.72
CA THR A 209 14.91 -4.97 1.24
C THR A 209 15.40 -6.30 0.67
N GLU A 210 14.55 -7.34 0.70
CA GLU A 210 14.85 -8.65 0.13
C GLU A 210 15.21 -8.56 -1.35
N ALA A 211 14.44 -7.81 -2.13
CA ALA A 211 14.71 -7.59 -3.56
C ALA A 211 16.02 -6.83 -3.85
N LEU A 212 16.53 -6.03 -2.90
CA LEU A 212 17.81 -5.32 -3.05
C LEU A 212 19.01 -6.21 -2.70
N ILE A 213 18.87 -7.06 -1.67
CA ILE A 213 19.95 -7.94 -1.23
C ILE A 213 20.04 -9.22 -2.05
N ASN A 214 18.96 -9.61 -2.72
CA ASN A 214 18.89 -10.77 -3.60
C ASN A 214 18.38 -10.36 -4.99
N PRO A 215 19.22 -9.64 -5.77
CA PRO A 215 18.86 -9.30 -7.14
C PRO A 215 18.79 -10.58 -7.99
N ALA A 216 17.72 -10.70 -8.78
CA ALA A 216 17.50 -11.81 -9.72
C ALA A 216 18.53 -11.83 -10.86
#